data_AF-A0A2V8PZF9-F1
#
_entry.id   AF-A0A2V8PZF9-F1
#
_cell.length_a   1.000
_cell.length_b   1.000
_cell.length_c   1.000
_cell.angle_alpha   90.00
_cell.angle_beta   90.00
_cell.angle_gamma   90.00
#
_symmetry.space_group_name_H-M   'P 1'
#
loop_
_entity.id
_entity.type
_entity.pdbx_description
1 polymer ?
#
loop_
_entity_poly.entity_id
_entity_poly.type
_entity_poly.pdbx_seq_one_letter_code
_entity_poly.pdbx_strand_id
1 'polypeptide(L)'
;MVNEYFVNRYLRGVDPLSQRILMDVQRPGAPPAKPVEWQIVGVFHDVRGAGVREDYSEIDVPFWQSPWPRVSVVLRTDVDPKSVITSVGAAVNSVDPDLPLAGVRTIDEIVTESLAIDRFSVVLFASFGALGLLLAAVGIYGVMAFGVAQRTHEFGIRIALGAQRSGVIGQVLKEGTVLAILGGLIGFGGAYLVGRAMQSTLYGVSPLDVRAFGAVFFLLLLSAWLACLLPALRASRVEPLVALRHD
;
A
#
# COMPACT_ATOMS: atom_id res chain seq x y z
N MET A 1 31.75 -12.05 -4.28
CA MET A 1 30.54 -12.90 -4.36
C MET A 1 29.47 -12.09 -5.09
N VAL A 2 28.47 -12.73 -5.69
CA VAL A 2 27.39 -12.04 -6.42
C VAL A 2 26.02 -12.49 -5.91
N ASN A 3 24.98 -11.67 -6.03
CA ASN A 3 23.63 -12.10 -5.63
C ASN A 3 22.93 -12.95 -6.70
N GLU A 4 21.83 -13.61 -6.31
CA GLU A 4 21.01 -14.42 -7.23
C GLU A 4 20.48 -13.61 -8.41
N TYR A 5 20.09 -12.36 -8.19
CA TYR A 5 19.62 -11.47 -9.25
C TYR A 5 20.70 -11.22 -10.32
N PHE A 6 21.96 -11.01 -9.92
CA PHE A 6 23.08 -10.88 -10.86
C PHE A 6 23.22 -12.14 -11.71
N VAL A 7 23.20 -13.32 -11.10
CA VAL A 7 23.33 -14.61 -11.80
C VAL A 7 22.18 -14.80 -12.79
N ASN A 8 20.95 -14.55 -12.34
CA ASN A 8 19.75 -14.65 -13.15
C ASN A 8 19.71 -13.62 -14.28
N ARG A 9 20.42 -12.50 -14.17
CA ARG A 9 20.43 -11.48 -15.22
C ARG A 9 21.54 -11.71 -16.25
N TYR A 10 22.74 -12.04 -15.80
CA TYR A 10 23.95 -12.04 -16.64
C TYR A 10 24.52 -13.43 -16.94
N LEU A 11 24.24 -14.43 -16.10
CA LEU A 11 24.89 -15.75 -16.15
C LEU A 11 23.89 -16.90 -16.33
N ARG A 12 22.74 -16.65 -16.97
CA ARG A 12 21.71 -17.68 -17.18
C ARG A 12 22.27 -18.90 -17.91
N GLY A 13 22.16 -20.07 -17.28
CA GLY A 13 22.55 -21.35 -17.86
C GLY A 13 24.07 -21.62 -17.84
N VAL A 14 24.85 -20.78 -17.15
CA VAL A 14 26.30 -20.95 -16.99
C VAL A 14 26.61 -21.08 -15.50
N ASP A 15 27.54 -21.96 -15.13
CA ASP A 15 27.99 -22.07 -13.74
C ASP A 15 28.68 -20.77 -13.31
N PRO A 16 28.11 -20.00 -12.37
CA PRO A 16 28.67 -18.71 -11.97
C PRO A 16 30.08 -18.83 -11.39
N LEU A 17 30.42 -19.94 -10.75
CA LEU A 17 31.74 -20.11 -10.11
C LEU A 17 32.87 -20.29 -11.12
N SER A 18 32.54 -20.65 -12.37
CA SER A 18 33.50 -20.77 -13.46
C SER A 18 33.83 -19.43 -14.15
N GLN A 19 33.08 -18.37 -13.81
CA GLN A 19 33.11 -17.11 -14.55
C GLN A 19 34.00 -16.05 -13.90
N ARG A 20 34.48 -15.14 -14.74
CA ARG A 20 35.25 -13.96 -14.34
C ARG A 20 34.55 -12.69 -14.77
N ILE A 21 34.71 -11.65 -13.97
CA ILE A 21 34.17 -10.31 -14.23
C ILE A 21 35.32 -9.31 -14.30
N LEU A 22 35.23 -8.37 -15.24
CA LEU A 22 36.14 -7.24 -15.32
C LEU A 22 35.59 -6.14 -14.41
N MET A 23 36.37 -5.75 -13.39
CA MET A 23 35.99 -4.67 -12.49
C MET A 23 36.98 -3.52 -12.57
N ASP A 24 36.46 -2.30 -12.60
CA ASP A 24 37.26 -1.12 -12.41
C ASP A 24 37.67 -1.02 -10.94
N VAL A 25 38.98 -1.07 -10.69
CA VAL A 25 39.51 -0.92 -9.33
C VAL A 25 39.68 0.56 -9.04
N GLN A 26 38.72 1.15 -8.34
CA GLN A 26 38.82 2.51 -7.86
C GLN A 26 39.85 2.57 -6.71
N ARG A 27 40.99 3.23 -6.93
CA ARG A 27 41.97 3.53 -5.89
C ARG A 27 41.89 5.01 -5.52
N PRO A 28 41.56 5.37 -4.26
CA PRO A 28 41.51 6.76 -3.84
C PRO A 28 42.84 7.46 -4.09
N GLY A 29 42.82 8.59 -4.80
CA GLY A 29 44.02 9.39 -5.10
C GLY A 29 44.93 8.86 -6.21
N ALA A 30 44.57 7.77 -6.90
CA ALA A 30 45.34 7.23 -8.02
C ALA A 30 44.61 7.46 -9.38
N PRO A 31 45.35 7.56 -10.50
CA PRO A 31 44.73 7.62 -11.82
C PRO A 31 43.94 6.34 -12.12
N PRO A 32 42.90 6.42 -12.99
CA PRO A 32 42.11 5.26 -13.37
C PRO A 32 43.01 4.15 -13.92
N ALA A 33 42.94 2.99 -13.29
CA ALA A 33 43.71 1.81 -13.69
C ALA A 33 42.95 1.01 -14.76
N LYS A 34 43.66 0.12 -15.46
CA LYS A 34 43.00 -0.86 -16.34
C LYS A 34 42.07 -1.76 -15.51
N PRO A 35 40.91 -2.17 -16.04
CA PRO A 35 40.04 -3.13 -15.39
C PRO A 35 40.80 -4.40 -15.02
N VAL A 36 40.51 -4.95 -13.84
CA VAL A 36 41.13 -6.18 -13.34
C VAL A 36 40.12 -7.32 -13.43
N GLU A 37 40.57 -8.51 -13.80
CA GLU A 37 39.74 -9.72 -13.77
C GLU A 37 39.57 -10.26 -12.34
N TRP A 38 38.33 -10.49 -11.95
CA TRP A 38 37.94 -11.04 -10.65
C TRP A 38 37.17 -12.34 -10.85
N GLN A 39 37.51 -13.37 -10.08
CA GLN A 39 36.80 -14.65 -10.09
C GLN A 39 35.56 -14.59 -9.18
N ILE A 40 34.43 -15.11 -9.65
CA ILE A 40 33.26 -15.30 -8.79
C ILE A 40 33.52 -16.51 -7.90
N VAL A 41 33.53 -16.29 -6.59
CA VAL A 41 33.83 -17.33 -5.57
C VAL A 41 32.60 -17.82 -4.80
N GLY A 42 31.43 -17.24 -5.05
CA GLY A 42 30.21 -17.59 -4.34
C GLY A 42 29.01 -16.74 -4.76
N VAL A 43 27.83 -17.29 -4.52
CA VAL A 43 26.54 -16.66 -4.74
C VAL A 43 25.83 -16.50 -3.39
N PHE A 44 25.25 -15.35 -3.12
CA PHE A 44 24.48 -15.08 -1.90
C PHE A 44 23.02 -14.74 -2.24
N HIS A 45 22.13 -14.91 -1.27
CA HIS A 45 20.71 -14.61 -1.44
C HIS A 45 20.46 -13.13 -1.66
N ASP A 46 19.42 -12.80 -2.44
CA ASP A 46 19.03 -11.42 -2.69
C ASP A 46 18.67 -10.68 -1.39
N VAL A 47 19.28 -9.52 -1.19
CA VAL A 47 19.02 -8.62 -0.06
C VAL A 47 18.48 -7.29 -0.56
N ARG A 48 17.50 -6.73 0.15
CA ARG A 48 16.92 -5.42 -0.17
C ARG A 48 17.70 -4.30 0.52
N GLY A 49 18.93 -4.06 0.07
CA GLY A 49 19.88 -3.13 0.70
C GLY A 49 19.75 -1.67 0.25
N ALA A 50 19.54 -1.42 -1.05
CA ALA A 50 19.52 -0.05 -1.64
C ALA A 50 18.12 0.57 -1.79
N GLY A 51 17.07 -0.08 -1.26
CA GLY A 51 15.68 0.36 -1.32
C GLY A 51 14.72 -0.81 -1.36
N VAL A 52 13.52 -0.64 -0.79
CA VAL A 52 12.47 -1.68 -0.78
C VAL A 52 11.88 -1.93 -2.18
N ARG A 53 12.15 -1.02 -3.13
CA ARG A 53 11.40 -0.88 -4.39
C ARG A 53 12.00 -1.58 -5.61
N GLU A 54 13.30 -1.87 -5.65
CA GLU A 54 13.95 -2.48 -6.83
C GLU A 54 14.95 -3.56 -6.44
N ASP A 55 14.84 -4.72 -7.09
CA ASP A 55 15.87 -5.74 -7.06
C ASP A 55 17.02 -5.30 -7.97
N TYR A 56 18.24 -5.25 -7.43
CA TYR A 56 19.42 -4.84 -8.16
C TYR A 56 20.49 -5.93 -8.14
N SER A 57 21.39 -5.90 -9.11
CA SER A 57 22.52 -6.81 -9.16
C SER A 57 23.59 -6.31 -8.19
N GLU A 58 24.02 -7.15 -7.26
CA GLU A 58 24.95 -6.78 -6.19
C GLU A 58 26.21 -7.66 -6.23
N ILE A 59 27.35 -7.04 -5.96
CA ILE A 59 28.66 -7.68 -5.95
C ILE A 59 29.33 -7.35 -4.63
N ASP A 60 29.52 -8.38 -3.81
CA ASP A 60 30.21 -8.26 -2.53
C ASP A 60 31.69 -8.54 -2.68
N VAL A 61 32.49 -7.55 -2.33
CA VAL A 61 33.93 -7.57 -2.41
C VAL A 61 34.52 -7.46 -1.01
N PRO A 62 35.42 -8.37 -0.59
CA PRO A 62 36.13 -8.21 0.68
C PRO A 62 36.85 -6.87 0.74
N PHE A 63 36.65 -6.13 1.84
CA PHE A 63 37.22 -4.79 2.02
C PHE A 63 38.72 -4.72 1.73
N TRP A 64 39.49 -5.72 2.15
CA TRP A 64 40.94 -5.78 1.92
C TRP A 64 41.35 -5.89 0.45
N GLN A 65 40.48 -6.36 -0.43
CA GLN A 65 40.73 -6.45 -1.88
C GLN A 65 40.37 -5.15 -2.60
N SER A 66 39.41 -4.38 -2.09
CA SER A 66 39.02 -3.08 -2.64
C SER A 66 38.66 -2.10 -1.52
N PRO A 67 39.65 -1.47 -0.86
CA PRO A 67 39.39 -0.54 0.23
C PRO A 67 38.69 0.72 -0.26
N TRP A 68 37.53 1.04 0.32
CA TRP A 68 36.79 2.26 0.04
C TRP A 68 37.02 3.30 1.16
N PRO A 69 37.20 4.60 0.86
CA PRO A 69 37.47 5.62 1.88
C PRO A 69 36.27 5.93 2.79
N ARG A 70 35.07 5.46 2.43
CA ARG A 70 33.86 5.55 3.25
C ARG A 70 33.51 4.15 3.72
N VAL A 71 33.78 3.86 4.97
CA VAL A 71 33.51 2.55 5.59
C VAL A 71 32.44 2.72 6.66
N SER A 72 31.52 1.77 6.70
CA SER A 72 30.60 1.61 7.82
C SER A 72 30.90 0.29 8.50
N VAL A 73 30.90 0.29 9.82
CA VAL A 73 31.10 -0.91 10.63
C VAL A 73 29.75 -1.31 11.21
N VAL A 74 29.36 -2.56 11.00
CA VAL A 74 28.15 -3.13 11.56
C VAL A 74 28.53 -3.99 12.74
N LEU A 75 27.93 -3.71 13.90
CA LEU A 75 28.11 -4.49 15.12
C LEU A 75 26.82 -5.24 15.45
N ARG A 76 26.95 -6.55 15.69
CA ARG A 76 25.85 -7.39 16.17
C ARG A 76 26.03 -7.63 17.66
N THR A 77 24.96 -7.47 18.42
CA THR A 77 24.92 -7.68 19.88
C THR A 77 23.60 -8.34 20.27
N ASP A 78 23.62 -9.12 21.34
CA ASP A 78 22.43 -9.77 21.92
C ASP A 78 21.73 -8.92 22.98
N VAL A 79 22.36 -7.81 23.40
CA VAL A 79 21.77 -6.82 24.32
C VAL A 79 21.19 -5.63 23.56
N ASP A 80 20.51 -4.71 24.25
CA ASP A 80 20.01 -3.47 23.64
C ASP A 80 21.16 -2.74 22.90
N PRO A 81 21.06 -2.55 21.56
CA PRO A 81 22.10 -1.89 20.78
C PRO A 81 22.46 -0.50 21.29
N LYS A 82 21.52 0.21 21.92
CA LYS A 82 21.79 1.54 22.48
C LYS A 82 22.70 1.51 23.70
N SER A 83 22.64 0.43 24.47
CA SER A 83 23.45 0.25 25.69
C SER A 83 24.94 0.07 25.39
N VAL A 84 25.31 -0.41 24.20
CA VAL A 84 26.71 -0.67 23.81
C VAL A 84 27.37 0.49 23.07
N ILE A 85 26.61 1.54 22.70
CA ILE A 85 27.13 2.68 21.93
C ILE A 85 28.28 3.37 22.66
N THR A 86 28.13 3.63 23.96
CA THR A 86 29.17 4.31 24.75
C THR A 86 30.43 3.47 24.88
N SER A 87 30.31 2.15 25.06
CA SER A 87 31.47 1.24 25.15
C SER A 87 32.19 1.09 23.82
N VAL A 88 31.45 0.97 22.72
CA VAL A 88 32.04 0.99 21.36
C VAL A 88 32.69 2.33 21.11
N GLY A 89 32.08 3.40 21.62
CA GLY A 89 32.60 4.76 21.64
C GLY A 89 34.02 4.86 22.18
N ALA A 90 34.18 4.39 23.41
CA ALA A 90 35.47 4.35 24.09
C ALA A 90 36.47 3.46 23.36
N ALA A 91 36.04 2.31 22.84
CA ALA A 91 36.92 1.39 22.09
C ALA A 91 37.48 2.03 20.81
N VAL A 92 36.64 2.69 20.01
CA VAL A 92 37.08 3.39 18.80
C VAL A 92 38.00 4.55 19.14
N ASN A 93 37.65 5.36 20.15
CA ASN A 93 38.48 6.47 20.60
C ASN A 93 39.86 6.02 21.10
N SER A 94 39.98 4.81 21.67
CA SER A 94 41.27 4.24 22.08
C SER A 94 42.17 3.83 20.92
N VAL A 95 41.60 3.56 19.74
CA VAL A 95 42.34 3.22 18.52
C VAL A 95 42.79 4.49 17.80
N ASP A 96 41.87 5.44 17.64
CA ASP A 96 42.14 6.73 16.99
C ASP A 96 41.23 7.82 17.59
N PRO A 97 41.79 8.77 18.37
CA PRO A 97 41.02 9.86 18.96
C PRO A 97 40.46 10.85 17.94
N ASP A 98 41.07 10.96 16.76
CA ASP A 98 40.68 11.92 15.71
C ASP A 98 39.57 11.38 14.82
N LEU A 99 39.15 10.11 15.01
CA LEU A 99 38.11 9.47 14.22
C LEU A 99 36.71 9.72 14.83
N PRO A 100 35.87 10.58 14.21
CA PRO A 100 34.55 10.87 14.75
C PRO A 100 33.62 9.66 14.57
N LEU A 101 32.94 9.28 15.63
CA LEU A 101 31.79 8.37 15.56
C LEU A 101 30.57 9.10 15.01
N ALA A 102 30.57 9.30 13.70
CA ALA A 102 29.48 9.95 13.00
C ALA A 102 28.42 8.90 12.58
N GLY A 103 27.14 9.23 12.78
CA GLY A 103 26.03 8.46 12.20
C GLY A 103 25.73 7.11 12.87
N VAL A 104 26.06 6.96 14.16
CA VAL A 104 25.66 5.77 14.94
C VAL A 104 24.14 5.66 14.96
N ARG A 105 23.62 4.62 14.34
CA ARG A 105 22.19 4.31 14.25
C ARG A 105 21.98 2.82 14.41
N THR A 106 20.87 2.42 15.02
CA THR A 106 20.48 1.02 15.03
C THR A 106 19.90 0.61 13.67
N ILE A 107 19.92 -0.69 13.35
CA ILE A 107 19.24 -1.18 12.15
C ILE A 107 17.75 -0.83 12.18
N ASP A 108 17.12 -0.87 13.36
CA ASP A 108 15.71 -0.46 13.52
C ASP A 108 15.47 1.02 13.20
N GLU A 109 16.40 1.91 13.57
CA GLU A 109 16.32 3.33 13.24
C GLU A 109 16.48 3.55 11.73
N ILE A 110 17.44 2.87 11.09
CA ILE A 110 17.65 2.93 9.63
C ILE A 110 16.39 2.44 8.88
N VAL A 111 15.81 1.33 9.34
CA VAL A 111 14.56 0.79 8.77
C VAL A 111 13.41 1.76 8.96
N THR A 112 13.25 2.33 10.16
CA THR A 112 12.15 3.26 10.47
C THR A 112 12.25 4.55 9.66
N GLU A 113 13.46 5.10 9.52
CA GLU A 113 13.74 6.31 8.74
C GLU A 113 13.49 6.07 7.23
N SER A 114 13.91 4.91 6.72
CA SER A 114 13.65 4.51 5.33
C SER A 114 12.16 4.38 5.02
N LEU A 115 11.36 3.96 6.01
CA LEU A 115 9.91 3.81 5.86
C LEU A 115 9.12 5.09 6.19
N ALA A 116 9.74 6.14 6.69
CA ALA A 116 9.03 7.35 7.14
C ALA A 116 8.34 8.07 5.97
N ILE A 117 9.01 8.16 4.82
CA ILE A 117 8.46 8.76 3.59
C ILE A 117 7.27 7.93 3.08
N ASP A 118 7.39 6.60 3.07
CA ASP A 118 6.32 5.71 2.61
C ASP A 118 5.10 5.77 3.55
N ARG A 119 5.31 5.87 4.88
CA ARG A 119 4.21 6.03 5.86
C ARG A 119 3.41 7.31 5.63
N PHE A 120 4.07 8.43 5.36
CA PHE A 120 3.38 9.70 5.12
C PHE A 120 2.45 9.61 3.91
N SER A 121 2.94 9.06 2.79
CA SER A 121 2.12 8.85 1.59
C SER A 121 0.94 7.91 1.86
N VAL A 122 1.14 6.82 2.59
CA VAL A 122 0.06 5.89 2.95
C VAL A 122 -1.02 6.58 3.77
N VAL A 123 -0.66 7.36 4.79
CA VAL A 123 -1.63 8.08 5.62
C VAL A 123 -2.37 9.14 4.81
N LEU A 124 -1.67 9.87 3.95
CA LEU A 124 -2.28 10.89 3.10
C LEU A 124 -3.30 10.26 2.13
N PHE A 125 -2.92 9.23 1.38
CA PHE A 125 -3.83 8.56 0.45
C PHE A 125 -4.98 7.82 1.17
N ALA A 126 -4.71 7.22 2.34
CA ALA A 126 -5.76 6.62 3.16
C ALA A 126 -6.78 7.67 3.62
N SER A 127 -6.33 8.88 3.99
CA SER A 127 -7.25 9.96 4.38
C SER A 127 -8.09 10.47 3.20
N PHE A 128 -7.51 10.64 2.01
CA PHE A 128 -8.29 10.94 0.81
C PHE A 128 -9.27 9.83 0.43
N GLY A 129 -8.85 8.57 0.54
CA GLY A 129 -9.72 7.41 0.33
C GLY A 129 -10.90 7.39 1.31
N ALA A 130 -10.64 7.67 2.59
CA ALA A 130 -11.67 7.75 3.61
C ALA A 130 -12.66 8.91 3.37
N LEU A 131 -12.16 10.09 2.99
CA LEU A 131 -12.99 11.23 2.62
C LEU A 131 -13.84 10.94 1.37
N GLY A 132 -13.24 10.35 0.34
CA GLY A 132 -13.94 9.94 -0.87
C GLY A 132 -15.03 8.92 -0.57
N LEU A 133 -14.75 7.93 0.28
CA LEU A 133 -15.71 6.94 0.74
C LEU A 133 -16.88 7.58 1.50
N LEU A 134 -16.58 8.54 2.38
CA LEU A 134 -17.59 9.27 3.14
C LEU A 134 -18.49 10.10 2.21
N LEU A 135 -17.89 10.84 1.27
CA LEU A 135 -18.64 11.62 0.28
C LEU A 135 -19.51 10.72 -0.61
N ALA A 136 -18.98 9.59 -1.04
CA ALA A 136 -19.75 8.59 -1.81
C ALA A 136 -20.91 8.04 -0.99
N ALA A 137 -20.69 7.66 0.27
CA ALA A 137 -21.73 7.14 1.14
C ALA A 137 -22.84 8.18 1.38
N VAL A 138 -22.48 9.45 1.63
CA VAL A 138 -23.44 10.56 1.79
C VAL A 138 -24.20 10.83 0.48
N GLY A 139 -23.52 10.83 -0.67
CA GLY A 139 -24.15 11.04 -1.97
C GLY A 139 -25.15 9.94 -2.32
N ILE A 140 -24.76 8.68 -2.13
CA ILE A 140 -25.62 7.49 -2.26
C ILE A 140 -26.85 7.64 -1.36
N TYR A 141 -26.64 8.01 -0.10
CA TYR A 141 -27.73 8.21 0.84
C TYR A 141 -28.69 9.31 0.38
N GLY A 142 -28.16 10.48 0.02
CA GLY A 142 -28.96 11.63 -0.41
C GLY A 142 -29.80 11.32 -1.65
N VAL A 143 -29.17 10.78 -2.70
CA VAL A 143 -29.85 10.49 -3.97
C VAL A 143 -30.92 9.41 -3.80
N MET A 144 -30.61 8.29 -3.12
CA MET A 144 -31.58 7.22 -2.94
C MET A 144 -32.69 7.60 -1.95
N ALA A 145 -32.36 8.23 -0.83
CA ALA A 145 -33.37 8.65 0.13
C ALA A 145 -34.34 9.66 -0.47
N PHE A 146 -33.84 10.59 -1.30
CA PHE A 146 -34.68 11.54 -2.04
C PHE A 146 -35.60 10.83 -3.05
N GLY A 147 -35.07 9.86 -3.81
CA GLY A 147 -35.86 9.08 -4.76
C GLY A 147 -36.97 8.27 -4.08
N VAL A 148 -36.69 7.66 -2.93
CA VAL A 148 -37.71 6.97 -2.12
C VAL A 148 -38.74 7.94 -1.56
N ALA A 149 -38.31 9.12 -1.09
CA ALA A 149 -39.21 10.14 -0.57
C ALA A 149 -40.20 10.66 -1.64
N GLN A 150 -39.77 10.86 -2.89
CA GLN A 150 -40.69 11.24 -3.98
C GLN A 150 -41.77 10.18 -4.28
N ARG A 151 -41.45 8.89 -4.08
CA ARG A 151 -42.39 7.78 -4.34
C ARG A 151 -43.30 7.44 -3.15
N THR A 152 -43.21 8.19 -2.05
CA THR A 152 -43.99 7.96 -0.83
C THR A 152 -45.50 7.95 -1.07
N HIS A 153 -46.00 8.82 -1.97
CA HIS A 153 -47.41 8.91 -2.29
C HIS A 153 -47.93 7.64 -3.01
N GLU A 154 -47.13 7.11 -3.96
CA GLU A 154 -47.45 5.86 -4.66
C GLU A 154 -47.47 4.66 -3.70
N PHE A 155 -46.53 4.63 -2.75
CA PHE A 155 -46.50 3.60 -1.70
C PHE A 155 -47.74 3.67 -0.81
N GLY A 156 -48.18 4.87 -0.43
CA GLY A 156 -49.40 5.09 0.34
C GLY A 156 -50.65 4.55 -0.37
N ILE A 157 -50.81 4.85 -1.67
CA ILE A 157 -51.93 4.35 -2.47
C ILE A 157 -51.91 2.81 -2.55
N ARG A 158 -50.76 2.19 -2.82
CA ARG A 158 -50.67 0.70 -2.87
C ARG A 158 -51.04 0.05 -1.54
N ILE A 159 -50.58 0.62 -0.43
CA ILE A 159 -50.91 0.12 0.91
C ILE A 159 -52.41 0.28 1.19
N ALA A 160 -53.02 1.41 0.79
CA ALA A 160 -54.46 1.62 0.92
C ALA A 160 -55.30 0.63 0.07
N LEU A 161 -54.77 0.20 -1.07
CA LEU A 161 -55.33 -0.87 -1.91
C LEU A 161 -55.08 -2.29 -1.38
N GLY A 162 -54.47 -2.44 -0.20
CA GLY A 162 -54.26 -3.73 0.48
C GLY A 162 -52.89 -4.37 0.28
N ALA A 163 -51.92 -3.67 -0.34
CA ALA A 163 -50.57 -4.21 -0.48
C ALA A 163 -49.87 -4.34 0.89
N GLN A 164 -49.19 -5.48 1.10
CA GLN A 164 -48.41 -5.71 2.32
C GLN A 164 -47.19 -4.77 2.37
N ARG A 165 -47.00 -4.09 3.51
CA ARG A 165 -45.89 -3.13 3.73
C ARG A 165 -44.51 -3.73 3.42
N SER A 166 -44.30 -5.01 3.76
CA SER A 166 -43.07 -5.76 3.47
C SER A 166 -42.82 -5.93 1.97
N GLY A 167 -43.87 -6.06 1.15
CA GLY A 167 -43.75 -6.16 -0.31
C GLY A 167 -43.25 -4.86 -0.93
N VAL A 168 -43.76 -3.71 -0.46
CA VAL A 168 -43.32 -2.39 -0.92
C VAL A 168 -41.87 -2.13 -0.52
N ILE A 169 -41.51 -2.40 0.74
CA ILE A 169 -40.14 -2.24 1.24
C ILE A 169 -39.18 -3.17 0.48
N GLY A 170 -39.58 -4.43 0.25
CA GLY A 170 -38.78 -5.39 -0.52
C GLY A 170 -38.53 -4.94 -1.96
N GLN A 171 -39.51 -4.34 -2.63
CA GLN A 171 -39.33 -3.78 -3.97
C GLN A 171 -38.32 -2.64 -3.97
N VAL A 172 -38.44 -1.70 -3.03
CA VAL A 172 -37.51 -0.56 -2.90
C VAL A 172 -36.08 -1.04 -2.63
N LEU A 173 -35.90 -2.02 -1.75
CA LEU A 173 -34.58 -2.60 -1.48
C LEU A 173 -34.01 -3.31 -2.69
N LYS A 174 -34.84 -4.02 -3.46
CA LYS A 174 -34.39 -4.70 -4.68
C LYS A 174 -33.91 -3.69 -5.73
N GLU A 175 -34.68 -2.63 -5.96
CA GLU A 175 -34.28 -1.56 -6.88
C GLU A 175 -32.97 -0.88 -6.42
N GLY A 176 -32.88 -0.52 -5.14
CA GLY A 176 -31.67 0.08 -4.56
C GLY A 176 -30.45 -0.84 -4.61
N THR A 177 -30.63 -2.14 -4.36
CA THR A 177 -29.57 -3.15 -4.41
C THR A 177 -29.05 -3.34 -5.84
N VAL A 178 -29.95 -3.40 -6.83
CA VAL A 178 -29.55 -3.50 -8.25
C VAL A 178 -28.74 -2.27 -8.68
N LEU A 179 -29.19 -1.07 -8.33
CA LEU A 179 -28.46 0.17 -8.58
C LEU A 179 -27.08 0.19 -7.90
N ALA A 180 -27.00 -0.23 -6.63
CA ALA A 180 -25.75 -0.30 -5.88
C ALA A 180 -24.77 -1.32 -6.48
N ILE A 181 -25.25 -2.49 -6.91
CA ILE A 181 -24.41 -3.51 -7.57
C ILE A 181 -23.88 -2.99 -8.91
N LEU A 182 -24.75 -2.41 -9.76
CA LEU A 182 -24.32 -1.89 -11.06
C LEU A 182 -23.32 -0.74 -10.90
N GLY A 183 -23.60 0.21 -10.00
CA GLY A 183 -22.67 1.29 -9.66
C GLY A 183 -21.36 0.78 -9.11
N GLY A 184 -21.40 -0.24 -8.24
CA GLY A 184 -20.22 -0.91 -7.69
C GLY A 184 -19.37 -1.59 -8.76
N LEU A 185 -19.98 -2.32 -9.70
CA LEU A 185 -19.28 -2.96 -10.82
C LEU A 185 -18.58 -1.92 -11.72
N ILE A 186 -19.28 -0.82 -12.04
CA ILE A 186 -18.70 0.27 -12.84
C ILE A 186 -17.54 0.94 -12.08
N GLY A 187 -17.74 1.25 -10.80
CA GLY A 187 -16.71 1.84 -9.95
C GLY A 187 -15.48 0.94 -9.81
N PHE A 188 -15.67 -0.36 -9.63
CA PHE A 188 -14.59 -1.35 -9.59
C PHE A 188 -13.85 -1.45 -10.91
N GLY A 189 -14.56 -1.44 -12.04
CA GLY A 189 -13.93 -1.39 -13.37
C GLY A 189 -13.05 -0.14 -13.54
N GLY A 190 -13.57 1.03 -13.14
CA GLY A 190 -12.80 2.28 -13.16
C GLY A 190 -11.57 2.25 -12.23
N ALA A 191 -11.74 1.80 -11.00
CA ALA A 191 -10.65 1.69 -10.03
C ALA A 191 -9.56 0.71 -10.49
N TYR A 192 -9.94 -0.43 -11.09
CA TYR A 192 -9.00 -1.37 -11.66
C TYR A 192 -8.21 -0.78 -12.84
N LEU A 193 -8.86 -0.04 -13.74
CA LEU A 193 -8.21 0.62 -14.87
C LEU A 193 -7.20 1.68 -14.40
N VAL A 194 -7.58 2.50 -13.42
CA VAL A 194 -6.67 3.49 -12.81
C VAL A 194 -5.52 2.79 -12.09
N GLY A 195 -5.80 1.77 -11.28
CA GLY A 195 -4.78 0.99 -10.60
C GLY A 195 -3.77 0.37 -11.57
N ARG A 196 -4.25 -0.21 -12.67
CA ARG A 196 -3.41 -0.74 -13.75
C ARG A 196 -2.56 0.33 -14.44
N ALA A 197 -3.11 1.51 -14.69
CA ALA A 197 -2.36 2.64 -15.26
C ALA A 197 -1.29 3.16 -14.28
N MET A 198 -1.51 3.07 -12.97
CA MET A 198 -0.51 3.43 -11.98
C MET A 198 0.62 2.41 -11.88
N GLN A 199 0.36 1.12 -12.12
CA GLN A 199 1.40 0.09 -12.10
C GLN A 199 2.50 0.31 -13.14
N SER A 200 2.21 0.95 -14.28
CA SER A 200 3.25 1.26 -15.26
C SER A 200 4.22 2.34 -14.78
N THR A 201 3.88 3.06 -13.72
CA THR A 201 4.67 4.18 -13.19
C THR A 201 5.21 3.90 -11.79
N LEU A 202 4.56 3.05 -10.99
CA LEU A 202 4.94 2.71 -9.61
C LEU A 202 5.18 1.20 -9.46
N TYR A 203 6.44 0.84 -9.19
CA TYR A 203 6.84 -0.54 -8.92
C TYR A 203 6.25 -1.06 -7.60
N GLY A 204 5.75 -2.30 -7.59
CA GLY A 204 5.32 -3.00 -6.38
C GLY A 204 3.90 -2.71 -5.87
N VAL A 205 3.08 -1.95 -6.61
CA VAL A 205 1.67 -1.75 -6.24
C VAL A 205 0.81 -2.85 -6.85
N SER A 206 0.14 -3.65 -6.02
CA SER A 206 -0.91 -4.56 -6.51
C SER A 206 -2.10 -3.71 -6.99
N PRO A 207 -2.65 -3.96 -8.20
CA PRO A 207 -3.73 -3.14 -8.73
C PRO A 207 -5.06 -3.44 -8.03
N LEU A 208 -5.12 -4.53 -7.26
CA LEU A 208 -6.34 -5.02 -6.64
C LEU A 208 -6.04 -5.60 -5.25
N ASP A 209 -6.49 -4.89 -4.22
CA ASP A 209 -6.60 -5.43 -2.87
C ASP A 209 -8.05 -5.86 -2.62
N VAL A 210 -8.29 -7.16 -2.69
CA VAL A 210 -9.62 -7.76 -2.52
C VAL A 210 -10.25 -7.35 -1.18
N ARG A 211 -9.45 -7.17 -0.13
CA ARG A 211 -9.96 -6.80 1.20
C ARG A 211 -10.45 -5.36 1.22
N ALA A 212 -9.66 -4.43 0.69
CA ALA A 212 -10.03 -3.02 0.61
C ALA A 212 -11.26 -2.81 -0.28
N PHE A 213 -11.29 -3.43 -1.46
CA PHE A 213 -12.42 -3.35 -2.38
C PHE A 213 -13.69 -3.97 -1.77
N GLY A 214 -13.57 -5.14 -1.13
CA GLY A 214 -14.68 -5.78 -0.44
C GLY A 214 -15.26 -4.93 0.68
N ALA A 215 -14.40 -4.30 1.49
CA ALA A 215 -14.82 -3.40 2.58
C ALA A 215 -15.57 -2.16 2.05
N VAL A 216 -15.03 -1.52 1.00
CA VAL A 216 -15.67 -0.35 0.36
C VAL A 216 -17.03 -0.71 -0.20
N PHE A 217 -17.14 -1.81 -0.95
CA PHE A 217 -18.41 -2.24 -1.52
C PHE A 217 -19.45 -2.56 -0.46
N PHE A 218 -19.06 -3.27 0.60
CA PHE A 218 -19.96 -3.57 1.70
C PHE A 218 -20.46 -2.30 2.42
N LEU A 219 -19.57 -1.33 2.67
CA LEU A 219 -19.94 -0.06 3.30
C LEU A 219 -20.88 0.77 2.42
N LEU A 220 -20.62 0.85 1.12
CA LEU A 220 -21.50 1.57 0.19
C LEU A 220 -22.85 0.87 0.02
N LEU A 221 -22.87 -0.47 0.00
CA LEU A 221 -24.09 -1.27 -0.03
C LEU A 221 -24.93 -1.06 1.25
N LEU A 222 -24.27 -1.02 2.42
CA LEU A 222 -24.93 -0.72 3.67
C LEU A 222 -25.52 0.71 3.67
N SER A 223 -24.79 1.69 3.14
CA SER A 223 -25.31 3.05 2.97
C SER A 223 -26.55 3.07 2.07
N ALA A 224 -26.50 2.36 0.94
CA ALA A 224 -27.65 2.22 0.03
C ALA A 224 -28.87 1.60 0.73
N TRP A 225 -28.67 0.52 1.48
CA TRP A 225 -29.75 -0.11 2.24
C TRP A 225 -30.34 0.80 3.30
N LEU A 226 -29.52 1.54 4.04
CA LEU A 226 -29.99 2.52 5.01
C LEU A 226 -30.79 3.65 4.33
N ALA A 227 -30.32 4.12 3.18
CA ALA A 227 -30.98 5.15 2.37
C ALA A 227 -32.34 4.69 1.82
N CYS A 228 -32.49 3.40 1.53
CA CYS A 228 -33.75 2.81 1.08
C CYS A 228 -34.69 2.49 2.25
N LEU A 229 -34.18 1.87 3.31
CA LEU A 229 -34.96 1.36 4.44
C LEU A 229 -35.53 2.49 5.30
N LEU A 230 -34.72 3.49 5.67
CA LEU A 230 -35.16 4.53 6.62
C LEU A 230 -36.33 5.35 6.08
N PRO A 231 -36.32 5.87 4.84
CA PRO A 231 -37.44 6.62 4.30
C PRO A 231 -38.64 5.72 3.98
N ALA A 232 -38.43 4.49 3.49
CA ALA A 232 -39.53 3.55 3.22
C ALA A 232 -40.28 3.16 4.51
N LEU A 233 -39.54 2.95 5.61
CA LEU A 233 -40.13 2.69 6.92
C LEU A 233 -40.93 3.90 7.42
N ARG A 234 -40.37 5.12 7.30
CA ARG A 234 -41.09 6.36 7.64
C ARG A 234 -42.37 6.50 6.83
N ALA A 235 -42.30 6.35 5.51
CA ALA A 235 -43.45 6.38 4.60
C ALA A 235 -44.54 5.36 4.98
N SER A 236 -44.15 4.14 5.35
CA SER A 236 -45.10 3.08 5.74
C SER A 236 -45.77 3.28 7.11
N ARG A 237 -45.21 4.16 7.95
CA ARG A 237 -45.70 4.48 9.30
C ARG A 237 -46.56 5.74 9.35
N VAL A 238 -46.39 6.66 8.39
CA VAL A 238 -47.28 7.83 8.28
C VAL A 238 -48.66 7.29 7.89
N GLU A 239 -49.60 7.40 8.82
CA GLU A 239 -50.93 6.80 8.71
C GLU A 239 -51.70 7.29 7.47
N PRO A 240 -52.46 6.41 6.78
CA PRO A 240 -53.32 6.75 5.66
C PRO A 240 -54.37 7.84 5.94
N LEU A 241 -54.54 8.27 7.20
CA LEU A 241 -55.54 9.24 7.62
C LEU A 241 -55.11 10.71 7.45
N VAL A 242 -53.82 11.02 7.36
CA VAL A 242 -53.36 12.41 7.16
C VAL A 242 -53.46 12.84 5.69
N ALA A 243 -53.43 11.87 4.75
CA ALA A 243 -53.60 12.14 3.31
C ALA A 243 -55.05 12.49 2.89
N LEU A 244 -56.03 12.32 3.79
CA LEU A 244 -57.45 12.62 3.55
C LEU A 244 -57.93 13.93 4.21
N ARG A 245 -57.02 14.71 4.82
CA ARG A 245 -57.38 15.94 5.58
C ARG A 245 -56.72 17.22 5.06
N HIS A 246 -56.18 17.18 3.85
CA HIS A 246 -55.80 18.38 3.11
C HIS A 246 -56.66 18.48 1.85
N ASP A 247 -57.93 18.86 2.07
CA ASP A 247 -58.72 19.70 1.18
C ASP A 247 -59.04 21.00 1.94
#